data_AF-A0A645ACA3-F1
#
_entry.id   AF-A0A645ACA3-F1
#
_cell.length_a   1.000
_cell.length_b   1.000
_cell.length_c   1.000
_cell.angle_alpha   90.00
_cell.angle_beta   90.00
_cell.angle_gamma   90.00
#
_symmetry.space_group_name_H-M   'P 1'
#
loop_
_entity.id
_entity.type
_entity.pdbx_description
1 polymer ?
#
loop_
_entity_poly.entity_id
_entity_poly.type
_entity_poly.pdbx_seq_one_letter_code
_entity_poly.pdbx_strand_id
1 'polypeptide(L)'
;MHAPLRDSGNEITPEKLLDLSQQVDWQAVRAYRSAVGASTRRVVGKLSFADLKRKTPSERLAKILAEGAINPDSKGVLAYWAGLTVKGLLLMPPTRHNFHHLNECLSLKRKAQKALQNQ
;
A
#
# COMPACT_ATOMS: atom_id res chain seq x y z
N MET A 1 4.16 -1.02 13.30
CA MET A 1 5.11 -1.92 12.60
C MET A 1 6.49 -1.37 12.88
N HIS A 2 7.39 -2.15 13.46
CA HIS A 2 8.79 -1.77 13.50
C HIS A 2 9.38 -2.11 12.13
N ALA A 3 9.58 -1.09 11.30
CA ALA A 3 10.19 -1.25 9.99
C ALA A 3 11.53 -0.53 10.03
N PRO A 4 12.67 -1.24 9.89
CA PRO A 4 13.99 -0.62 9.91
C PRO A 4 14.24 0.30 8.71
N LEU A 5 13.33 0.30 7.72
CA LEU A 5 13.38 1.13 6.53
C LEU A 5 12.18 2.08 6.50
N ARG A 6 12.43 3.38 6.36
CA ARG A 6 11.40 4.40 6.13
C ARG A 6 11.36 4.74 4.63
N ASP A 7 10.74 3.86 3.87
CA ASP A 7 10.56 3.98 2.42
C ASP A 7 9.12 3.65 2.05
N SER A 8 8.63 4.21 0.93
CA SER A 8 7.30 3.89 0.39
C SER A 8 7.27 2.56 -0.38
N GLY A 9 8.44 1.95 -0.61
CA GLY A 9 8.62 0.70 -1.36
C GLY A 9 8.64 0.88 -2.87
N ASN A 10 8.42 2.09 -3.38
CA ASN A 10 8.37 2.38 -4.82
C ASN A 10 9.76 2.40 -5.48
N GLU A 11 10.80 2.71 -4.70
CA GLU A 11 12.20 2.88 -5.19
C GLU A 11 13.18 2.02 -4.39
N ILE A 12 12.69 0.95 -3.75
CA ILE A 12 13.54 0.04 -2.97
C ILE A 12 14.43 -0.80 -3.89
N THR A 13 15.73 -0.81 -3.63
CA THR A 13 16.67 -1.66 -4.38
C THR A 13 16.54 -3.12 -3.94
N PRO A 14 16.91 -4.09 -4.79
CA PRO A 14 16.86 -5.52 -4.44
C PRO A 14 17.62 -5.86 -3.15
N GLU A 15 18.76 -5.21 -2.90
CA GLU A 15 19.60 -5.42 -1.72
C GLU A 15 18.89 -4.94 -0.46
N LYS A 16 18.35 -3.72 -0.49
CA LYS A 16 17.55 -3.16 0.62
C LYS A 16 16.30 -4.00 0.90
N LEU A 17 15.68 -4.56 -0.15
CA LEU A 17 14.53 -5.44 -0.02
C LEU A 17 14.91 -6.76 0.67
N LEU A 18 16.07 -7.33 0.34
CA LEU A 18 16.59 -8.54 0.98
C LEU A 18 16.87 -8.28 2.47
N ASP A 19 17.58 -7.20 2.79
CA ASP A 19 17.88 -6.81 4.16
C ASP A 19 16.61 -6.61 5.00
N LEU A 20 15.62 -5.92 4.42
CA LEU A 20 14.31 -5.76 5.04
C LEU A 20 13.65 -7.13 5.28
N SER A 21 13.69 -8.02 4.31
CA SER A 21 13.04 -9.34 4.39
C SER A 21 13.64 -10.23 5.47
N GLN A 22 14.93 -10.07 5.77
CA GLN A 22 15.62 -10.81 6.84
C GLN A 22 15.31 -10.27 8.24
N GLN A 23 15.06 -8.96 8.36
CA GLN A 23 14.87 -8.28 9.64
C GLN A 23 13.40 -8.10 10.03
N VAL A 24 12.47 -8.29 9.09
CA VAL A 24 11.06 -7.97 9.31
C VAL A 24 10.38 -8.97 10.24
N ASP A 25 9.67 -8.45 11.24
CA ASP A 25 8.75 -9.23 12.04
C ASP A 25 7.46 -9.49 11.25
N TRP A 26 7.36 -10.70 10.68
CA TRP A 26 6.20 -11.12 9.91
C TRP A 26 4.89 -11.19 10.72
N GLN A 27 4.95 -11.42 12.03
CA GLN A 27 3.75 -11.39 12.88
C GLN A 27 3.25 -9.96 13.01
N ALA A 28 4.15 -9.00 13.26
CA ALA A 28 3.81 -7.57 13.30
C ALA A 28 3.27 -7.07 11.94
N VAL A 29 3.84 -7.51 10.82
CA VAL A 29 3.34 -7.16 9.47
C VAL A 29 1.93 -7.68 9.26
N ARG A 30 1.65 -8.95 9.61
CA ARG A 30 0.31 -9.53 9.51
C ARG A 30 -0.71 -8.82 10.40
N ALA A 31 -0.32 -8.47 11.63
CA ALA A 31 -1.16 -7.71 12.55
C ALA A 31 -1.49 -6.33 11.97
N TYR A 32 -0.48 -5.61 11.46
CA TYR A 32 -0.65 -4.32 10.81
C TYR A 32 -1.58 -4.39 9.60
N ARG A 33 -1.39 -5.38 8.70
CA ARG A 33 -2.26 -5.62 7.53
C ARG A 33 -3.72 -5.79 7.97
N SER A 34 -3.98 -6.59 8.99
CA SER A 34 -5.33 -6.84 9.52
C SER A 34 -5.94 -5.56 10.13
N ALA A 35 -5.16 -4.79 10.88
CA ALA A 35 -5.60 -3.52 11.47
C ALA A 35 -5.95 -2.47 10.39
N VAL A 36 -5.11 -2.32 9.37
CA VAL A 36 -5.38 -1.45 8.21
C VAL A 36 -6.65 -1.90 7.50
N GLY A 37 -6.80 -3.19 7.21
CA GLY A 37 -8.01 -3.72 6.57
C GLY A 37 -9.29 -3.45 7.36
N ALA A 38 -9.27 -3.64 8.68
CA ALA A 38 -10.40 -3.32 9.55
C ALA A 38 -10.72 -1.81 9.56
N SER A 39 -9.70 -0.96 9.65
CA SER A 39 -9.86 0.49 9.59
C SER A 39 -10.44 0.95 8.25
N THR A 40 -9.94 0.41 7.13
CA THR A 40 -10.44 0.70 5.78
C THR A 40 -11.92 0.33 5.66
N ARG A 41 -12.34 -0.87 6.09
CA ARG A 41 -13.76 -1.27 6.07
C ARG A 41 -14.64 -0.33 6.87
N ARG A 42 -14.18 0.10 8.05
CA ARG A 42 -14.91 1.06 8.90
C ARG A 42 -15.02 2.43 8.24
N VAL A 43 -13.98 2.92 7.57
CA VAL A 43 -14.03 4.19 6.84
C VAL A 43 -15.00 4.10 5.66
N VAL A 44 -14.89 3.03 4.86
CA VAL A 44 -15.75 2.81 3.68
C VAL A 44 -17.21 2.67 4.09
N GLY A 45 -17.51 1.93 5.15
CA GLY A 45 -18.88 1.74 5.64
C GLY A 45 -19.57 3.01 6.14
N LYS A 46 -18.84 4.12 6.29
CA LYS A 46 -19.38 5.43 6.68
C LYS A 46 -19.57 6.38 5.50
N LEU A 47 -19.18 6.00 4.28
CA LEU A 47 -19.28 6.87 3.12
C LEU A 47 -20.72 6.89 2.60
N SER A 48 -21.23 8.09 2.34
CA SER A 48 -22.47 8.29 1.61
C SER A 48 -22.22 8.22 0.09
N PHE A 49 -23.30 8.13 -0.70
CA PHE A 49 -23.19 8.25 -2.15
C PHE A 49 -22.63 9.61 -2.59
N ALA A 50 -22.96 10.69 -1.87
CA ALA A 50 -22.44 12.02 -2.14
C ALA A 50 -20.92 12.08 -1.92
N ASP A 51 -20.40 11.40 -0.88
CA ASP A 51 -18.97 11.33 -0.61
C ASP A 51 -18.17 10.70 -1.76
N LEU A 52 -18.77 9.79 -2.54
CA LEU A 52 -18.08 9.15 -3.65
C LEU A 52 -17.69 10.12 -4.78
N LYS A 53 -18.40 11.25 -4.88
CA LYS A 53 -18.23 12.24 -5.95
C LYS A 53 -17.21 13.32 -5.63
N ARG A 54 -16.88 13.55 -4.35
CA ARG A 54 -15.90 14.59 -3.96
C ARG A 54 -14.46 14.13 -4.22
N LYS A 55 -13.59 15.11 -4.45
CA LYS A 55 -12.12 14.94 -4.43
C LYS A 55 -11.58 14.95 -3.00
N THR A 56 -10.32 14.56 -2.85
CA THR A 56 -9.61 14.71 -1.58
C THR A 56 -9.34 16.19 -1.31
N PRO A 57 -9.71 16.72 -0.12
CA PRO A 57 -9.38 18.09 0.25
C PRO A 57 -7.87 18.33 0.29
N SER A 58 -7.42 19.50 -0.18
CA SER A 58 -6.00 19.87 -0.18
C SER A 58 -5.36 19.84 1.21
N GLU A 59 -6.10 20.22 2.25
CA GLU A 59 -5.66 20.15 3.65
C GLU A 59 -5.29 18.72 4.07
N ARG A 60 -6.07 17.72 3.62
CA ARG A 60 -5.77 16.31 3.91
C ARG A 60 -4.49 15.87 3.21
N LEU A 61 -4.25 16.34 1.99
CA LEU A 61 -3.01 16.06 1.25
C LEU A 61 -1.80 16.71 1.94
N ALA A 62 -1.92 17.95 2.39
CA ALA A 62 -0.89 18.65 3.14
C ALA A 62 -0.56 17.95 4.46
N LYS A 63 -1.59 17.46 5.18
CA LYS A 63 -1.42 16.69 6.40
C LYS A 63 -0.61 15.40 6.18
N ILE A 64 -0.94 14.63 5.13
CA ILE A 64 -0.23 13.39 4.80
C ILE A 64 1.26 13.66 4.48
N LEU A 65 1.54 14.79 3.82
CA LEU A 65 2.92 15.21 3.56
C LEU A 65 3.65 15.59 4.84
N ALA A 66 3.01 16.38 5.72
CA ALA A 66 3.57 16.78 7.02
C ALA A 66 3.84 15.59 7.95
N GLU A 67 3.00 14.55 7.89
CA GLU A 67 3.22 13.29 8.63
C GLU A 67 4.39 12.47 8.06
N GLY A 68 4.95 12.86 6.92
CA GLY A 68 6.01 12.13 6.22
C GLY A 68 5.53 10.75 5.77
N ALA A 69 4.24 10.62 5.44
CA ALA A 69 3.63 9.39 4.97
C ALA A 69 3.82 9.18 3.45
N ILE A 70 4.22 10.23 2.73
CA ILE A 70 4.66 10.18 1.34
C ILE A 70 6.05 10.80 1.28
N ASN A 71 6.97 10.17 0.54
CA ASN A 71 8.28 10.77 0.27
C ASN A 71 8.07 12.10 -0.50
N PRO A 72 8.64 13.23 -0.05
CA PRO A 72 8.56 14.51 -0.77
C PRO A 72 8.94 14.45 -2.25
N ASP A 73 9.80 13.52 -2.64
CA ASP A 73 10.22 13.32 -4.03
C ASP A 73 9.18 12.56 -4.88
N SER A 74 8.25 11.85 -4.24
CA SER A 74 7.14 11.12 -4.89
C SER A 74 5.97 12.03 -5.28
N LYS A 75 6.26 13.18 -5.91
CA LYS A 75 5.27 14.20 -6.33
C LYS A 75 4.17 13.63 -7.23
N GLY A 76 4.50 12.62 -8.04
CA GLY A 76 3.54 11.93 -8.92
C GLY A 76 2.41 11.23 -8.16
N VAL A 77 2.69 10.64 -6.99
CA VAL A 77 1.68 9.95 -6.18
C VAL A 77 0.67 10.93 -5.61
N LEU A 78 1.16 12.08 -5.12
CA LEU A 78 0.31 13.12 -4.56
C LEU A 78 -0.59 13.74 -5.64
N ALA A 79 -0.02 14.06 -6.81
CA ALA A 79 -0.77 14.57 -7.96
C ALA A 79 -1.84 13.57 -8.43
N TYR A 80 -1.49 12.28 -8.48
CA TYR A 80 -2.42 11.21 -8.82
C TYR A 80 -3.59 11.16 -7.84
N TRP A 81 -3.34 11.13 -6.52
CA TRP A 81 -4.42 11.08 -5.52
C TRP A 81 -5.26 12.35 -5.46
N ALA A 82 -4.66 13.53 -5.69
CA ALA A 82 -5.37 14.80 -5.79
C ALA A 82 -6.32 14.85 -6.99
N GLY A 83 -5.97 14.17 -8.08
CA GLY A 83 -6.79 14.08 -9.29
C GLY A 83 -8.05 13.24 -9.11
N LEU A 84 -8.06 12.30 -8.15
CA LEU A 84 -9.11 11.31 -7.99
C LEU A 84 -10.24 11.78 -7.06
N THR A 85 -11.45 11.32 -7.38
CA THR A 85 -12.57 11.33 -6.42
C THR A 85 -12.40 10.21 -5.40
N VAL A 86 -13.18 10.24 -4.31
CA VAL A 86 -13.23 9.12 -3.36
C VAL A 86 -13.57 7.81 -4.07
N LYS A 87 -14.50 7.80 -5.03
CA LYS A 87 -14.75 6.63 -5.87
C LYS A 87 -13.47 6.14 -6.57
N GLY A 88 -12.73 7.05 -7.20
CA GLY A 88 -11.46 6.72 -7.86
C GLY A 88 -10.45 6.10 -6.88
N LEU A 89 -10.32 6.70 -5.69
CA LEU A 89 -9.44 6.22 -4.62
C LEU A 89 -9.85 4.87 -4.03
N LEU A 90 -11.14 4.50 -4.09
CA LEU A 90 -11.59 3.18 -3.66
C LEU A 90 -11.32 2.10 -4.72
N LEU A 91 -11.42 2.45 -6.00
CA LEU A 91 -11.09 1.55 -7.11
C LEU A 91 -9.58 1.27 -7.19
N MET A 92 -8.75 2.24 -6.78
CA MET A 92 -7.30 2.10 -6.63
C MET A 92 -6.81 3.06 -5.53
N PRO A 93 -6.03 2.63 -4.52
CA PRO A 93 -5.39 1.32 -4.39
C PRO A 93 -6.16 0.18 -3.63
N PRO A 94 -7.15 0.40 -2.75
CA PRO A 94 -7.56 -0.61 -1.76
C PRO A 94 -8.32 -1.80 -2.37
N THR A 95 -8.68 -1.76 -3.64
CA THR A 95 -9.30 -2.90 -4.36
C THR A 95 -8.36 -3.49 -5.39
N ARG A 96 -8.27 -2.93 -6.60
CA ARG A 96 -7.53 -3.55 -7.73
C ARG A 96 -6.05 -3.79 -7.44
N HIS A 97 -5.39 -2.93 -6.66
CA HIS A 97 -3.96 -3.10 -6.34
C HIS A 97 -3.69 -4.35 -5.51
N ASN A 98 -4.57 -4.68 -4.56
CA ASN A 98 -4.42 -5.90 -3.75
C ASN A 98 -4.47 -7.16 -4.60
N PHE A 99 -5.36 -7.21 -5.60
CA PHE A 99 -5.44 -8.33 -6.53
C PHE A 99 -4.18 -8.47 -7.39
N HIS A 100 -3.59 -7.36 -7.82
CA HIS A 100 -2.33 -7.35 -8.55
C HIS A 100 -1.22 -8.04 -7.73
N HIS A 101 -0.99 -7.61 -6.49
CA HIS A 101 0.02 -8.21 -5.61
C HIS A 101 -0.27 -9.67 -5.25
N LEU A 102 -1.54 -10.06 -5.07
CA LEU A 102 -1.88 -11.46 -4.84
C LEU A 102 -1.49 -12.33 -6.04
N ASN A 103 -1.72 -11.85 -7.26
CA ASN A 103 -1.32 -12.57 -8.48
C ASN A 103 0.21 -12.68 -8.61
N GLU A 104 0.95 -11.61 -8.28
CA GLU A 104 2.41 -11.63 -8.23
C GLU A 104 2.93 -12.67 -7.22
N CYS A 105 2.40 -12.65 -5.99
CA CYS A 105 2.73 -13.62 -4.95
C CYS A 105 2.47 -15.07 -5.40
N LEU A 106 1.34 -15.32 -6.08
CA LEU A 106 1.03 -16.64 -6.63
C LEU A 106 2.03 -17.06 -7.71
N SER A 107 2.42 -16.14 -8.59
CA SER A 107 3.43 -16.38 -9.62
C SER A 107 4.79 -16.73 -9.00
N LEU A 108 5.24 -15.94 -8.02
CA LEU A 108 6.50 -16.17 -7.30
C LEU A 108 6.49 -17.50 -6.56
N LYS A 109 5.38 -17.84 -5.87
CA LYS A 109 5.22 -19.12 -5.19
C LYS A 109 5.37 -20.30 -6.15
N ARG A 110 4.73 -20.24 -7.32
CA ARG A 110 4.83 -21.29 -8.35
C ARG A 110 6.26 -21.43 -8.88
N LYS A 111 6.97 -20.32 -9.11
CA LYS A 111 8.37 -20.33 -9.55
C LYS A 111 9.29 -20.98 -8.50
N ALA A 112 9.12 -20.60 -7.22
CA ALA A 112 9.90 -21.19 -6.12
C ALA A 112 9.65 -22.70 -5.98
N GLN A 113 8.40 -23.15 -6.09
CA GLN A 113 8.07 -24.58 -6.04
C GLN A 113 8.73 -25.37 -7.18
N LYS A 114 8.72 -24.84 -8.41
CA LYS A 114 9.41 -25.49 -9.54
C LYS A 114 10.92 -25.56 -9.33
N ALA A 115 11.53 -24.50 -8.80
CA ALA A 115 12.97 -24.48 -8.54
C ALA A 115 13.38 -25.55 -7.51
N LEU A 116 12.55 -25.78 -6.48
CA LEU A 116 12.78 -26.81 -5.46
C LEU A 116 12.57 -28.25 -5.99
N GLN A 117 11.76 -28.44 -7.04
CA GLN A 117 11.52 -29.76 -7.65
C GLN A 117 12.60 -30.16 -8.66
N ASN A 118 13.36 -29.19 -9.17
CA ASN A 118 14.43 -29.38 -10.13
C ASN A 118 15.82 -29.42 -9.48
N GLN A 119 15.89 -29.43 -8.15
CA GLN A 119 17.09 -29.66 -7.33
C GLN A 119 17.04 -31.08 -6.78
#